data_AF-A0A6G6A4S2-F1
#
_entry.id   AF-A0A6G6A4S2-F1
#
_cell.length_a   1.000
_cell.length_b   1.000
_cell.length_c   1.000
_cell.angle_alpha   90.00
_cell.angle_beta   90.00
_cell.angle_gamma   90.00
#
_symmetry.space_group_name_H-M   'P 1'
#
loop_
_entity.id
_entity.type
_entity.pdbx_description
1 polymer ?
#
loop_
_entity_poly.entity_id
_entity_poly.type
_entity_poly.pdbx_seq_one_letter_code
_entity_poly.pdbx_strand_id
1 'polypeptide(L)'
;YLYSLKWCDIYNFSLLITLLDLNLLELQFLAFPYFVTELCDAESFLIHFDLQYSYLHFSMSPKLYTILKNNNIKAEAVFENLHLAKSRDRAKNTLRDLAGIYIIINLVDGVSMYVGSASTNRLYSRLMMHLYYLKGNSRLATSVKELGKKNFAFVVVDIISEKITDKTNLTLLSSEQYFIDLLKPSYNILPLAGNSFGYKHTSETLKKMRDNYSDARRNKIGNLNRGKSISETIRELMRIAALNRPPMSQETKDKCKKNRRPITVTRVDDNTLVGNFEDIVSAAEHIKCNEKTIRRALKTNGIVKKMYIVKDM
;
A
#
# COMPACT_ATOMS: atom_id res chain seq x y z
N TYR A 1 33.45 7.07 61.17
CA TYR A 1 33.28 5.84 60.39
C TYR A 1 32.78 6.22 59.00
N LEU A 2 33.70 6.50 58.08
CA LEU A 2 33.38 6.69 56.66
C LEU A 2 33.15 5.29 56.09
N TYR A 3 31.90 4.96 55.78
CA TYR A 3 31.59 3.77 55.00
C TYR A 3 32.10 3.99 53.58
N SER A 4 33.15 3.27 53.17
CA SER A 4 33.52 3.15 51.76
C SER A 4 32.41 2.36 51.05
N LEU A 5 31.68 3.01 50.14
CA LEU A 5 30.70 2.35 49.27
C LEU A 5 31.41 1.28 48.44
N LYS A 6 30.88 0.05 48.43
CA LYS A 6 31.40 -1.03 47.59
C LYS A 6 30.60 -1.04 46.28
N TRP A 7 31.20 -1.56 45.20
CA TRP A 7 30.55 -1.68 43.88
C TRP A 7 29.17 -2.37 43.90
N CYS A 8 28.91 -3.21 44.90
CA CYS A 8 27.61 -3.86 45.12
C CYS A 8 26.47 -2.85 45.39
N ASP A 9 26.81 -1.65 45.89
CA ASP A 9 25.85 -0.61 46.26
C ASP A 9 25.35 0.20 45.04
N ILE A 10 26.02 0.09 43.88
CA ILE A 10 25.67 0.79 42.63
C ILE A 10 24.34 0.30 42.05
N TYR A 11 24.00 -0.98 42.23
CA TYR A 11 22.70 -1.51 41.82
C TYR A 11 21.53 -0.83 42.55
N ASN A 12 21.73 -0.48 43.82
CA ASN A 12 20.73 0.26 44.60
C ASN A 12 20.57 1.70 44.10
N PHE A 13 21.63 2.31 43.55
CA PHE A 13 21.56 3.67 42.98
C PHE A 13 20.71 3.75 41.70
N SER A 14 20.80 2.76 40.81
CA SER A 14 19.95 2.70 39.60
C SER A 14 18.46 2.56 39.94
N LEU A 15 18.15 1.77 40.96
CA LEU A 15 16.79 1.63 41.51
C LEU A 15 16.32 2.93 42.19
N LEU A 16 17.22 3.66 42.86
CA LEU A 16 16.92 4.94 43.51
C LEU A 16 16.65 6.05 42.50
N ILE A 17 17.39 6.09 41.39
CA ILE A 17 17.17 7.04 40.27
C ILE A 17 15.78 6.86 39.67
N THR A 18 15.38 5.60 39.43
CA THR A 18 14.08 5.27 38.86
C THR A 18 12.91 5.53 39.83
N LEU A 19 13.15 5.46 41.15
CA LEU A 19 12.14 5.75 42.18
C LEU A 19 11.98 7.24 42.47
N LEU A 20 13.04 8.05 42.32
CA LEU A 20 13.05 9.47 42.69
C LEU A 20 12.91 10.44 41.51
N ASP A 21 12.87 9.94 40.27
CA ASP A 21 12.70 10.74 39.04
C ASP A 21 13.76 11.87 38.88
N LEU A 22 14.96 11.63 39.43
CA LEU A 22 16.04 12.61 39.47
C LEU A 22 16.79 12.67 38.12
N ASN A 23 17.19 13.87 37.71
CA ASN A 23 18.06 14.04 36.54
C ASN A 23 19.55 13.87 36.91
N LEU A 24 20.39 13.73 35.88
CA LEU A 24 21.83 13.45 36.03
C LEU A 24 22.56 14.52 36.88
N LEU A 25 22.13 15.78 36.80
CA LEU A 25 22.74 16.88 37.54
C LEU A 25 22.35 16.84 39.02
N GLU A 26 21.09 16.51 39.32
CA GLU A 26 20.60 16.34 40.70
C GLU A 26 21.27 15.15 41.39
N LEU A 27 21.53 14.07 40.64
CA LEU A 27 22.27 12.92 41.16
C LEU A 27 23.72 13.27 41.49
N GLN A 28 24.37 14.05 40.61
CA GLN A 28 25.75 14.53 40.84
C GLN A 28 25.86 15.33 42.13
N PHE A 29 24.88 16.20 42.41
CA PHE A 29 24.83 16.96 43.67
C PHE A 29 24.60 16.08 44.91
N LEU A 30 23.75 15.06 44.80
CA LEU A 30 23.45 14.14 45.92
C LEU A 30 24.58 13.14 46.21
N ALA A 31 25.34 12.74 45.20
CA ALA A 31 26.43 11.77 45.32
C ALA A 31 27.77 12.43 45.72
N PHE A 32 27.93 13.74 45.48
CA PHE A 32 29.15 14.51 45.78
C PHE A 32 29.69 14.35 47.22
N PRO A 33 28.86 14.27 48.28
CA PRO A 33 29.35 14.13 49.65
C PRO A 33 29.93 12.73 49.98
N TYR A 34 29.72 11.73 49.12
CA TYR A 34 30.12 10.35 49.38
C TYR A 34 31.46 9.96 48.72
N PHE A 35 31.98 10.78 47.80
CA PHE A 35 33.30 10.61 47.18
C PHE A 35 34.33 11.55 47.86
N VAL A 36 34.76 11.20 49.07
CA VAL A 36 35.64 12.07 49.88
C VAL A 36 37.13 11.76 49.73
N THR A 37 37.54 10.79 48.90
CA THR A 37 38.96 10.50 48.73
C THR A 37 39.29 10.25 47.28
N GLU A 38 40.04 11.18 46.69
CA GLU A 38 40.72 11.11 45.39
C GLU A 38 39.89 11.49 44.14
N LEU A 39 40.31 12.59 43.49
CA LEU A 39 39.78 13.04 42.19
C LEU A 39 39.85 11.95 41.10
N CYS A 40 40.79 11.00 41.20
CA CYS A 40 40.92 9.88 40.27
C CYS A 40 39.71 8.92 40.29
N ASP A 41 39.08 8.72 41.44
CA ASP A 41 37.93 7.81 41.56
C ASP A 41 36.65 8.44 41.01
N ALA A 42 36.53 9.77 41.05
CA ALA A 42 35.43 10.49 40.43
C ALA A 42 35.50 10.47 38.89
N GLU A 43 36.70 10.63 38.30
CA GLU A 43 36.88 10.52 36.85
C GLU A 43 36.68 9.07 36.36
N SER A 44 37.18 8.07 37.09
CA SER A 44 36.93 6.66 36.79
C SER A 44 35.45 6.31 36.91
N PHE A 45 34.75 6.80 37.96
CA PHE A 45 33.30 6.65 38.09
C PHE A 45 32.57 7.38 36.97
N LEU A 46 32.95 8.59 36.59
CA LEU A 46 32.32 9.31 35.48
C LEU A 46 32.55 8.61 34.14
N ILE A 47 33.73 8.06 33.87
CA ILE A 47 34.04 7.32 32.65
C ILE A 47 33.34 5.96 32.63
N HIS A 48 33.28 5.23 33.75
CA HIS A 48 32.53 3.97 33.86
C HIS A 48 31.02 4.20 33.90
N PHE A 49 30.56 5.30 34.48
CA PHE A 49 29.17 5.72 34.46
C PHE A 49 28.80 6.20 33.07
N ASP A 50 29.62 6.97 32.35
CA ASP A 50 29.39 7.33 30.94
C ASP A 50 29.49 6.11 30.02
N LEU A 51 30.38 5.15 30.30
CA LEU A 51 30.43 3.89 29.58
C LEU A 51 29.15 3.09 29.90
N GLN A 52 28.78 2.87 31.17
CA GLN A 52 27.54 2.19 31.57
C GLN A 52 26.25 2.96 31.16
N TYR A 53 26.28 4.29 31.01
CA TYR A 53 25.18 5.13 30.50
C TYR A 53 25.18 5.21 28.98
N SER A 54 26.33 5.07 28.32
CA SER A 54 26.38 4.82 26.87
C SER A 54 25.87 3.41 26.56
N TYR A 55 26.04 2.49 27.51
CA TYR A 55 25.36 1.20 27.62
C TYR A 55 24.02 1.28 28.37
N LEU A 56 23.46 2.48 28.65
CA LEU A 56 22.03 2.62 28.90
C LEU A 56 21.34 2.39 27.55
N HIS A 57 21.28 1.10 27.20
CA HIS A 57 20.09 0.43 26.75
C HIS A 57 18.99 1.42 26.38
N PHE A 58 18.69 1.51 25.08
CA PHE A 58 17.37 1.09 24.64
C PHE A 58 16.25 1.51 25.62
N SER A 59 16.16 2.80 26.00
CA SER A 59 15.21 3.24 27.04
C SER A 59 13.84 3.36 26.40
N MET A 60 13.42 2.22 25.89
CA MET A 60 12.08 1.92 25.48
C MET A 60 11.20 2.15 26.69
N SER A 61 10.14 2.91 26.50
CA SER A 61 9.16 3.15 27.54
C SER A 61 8.64 1.80 28.07
N PRO A 62 8.28 1.70 29.36
CA PRO A 62 7.67 0.48 29.90
C PRO A 62 6.48 0.02 29.06
N LYS A 63 5.72 0.99 28.52
CA LYS A 63 4.60 0.74 27.61
C LYS A 63 5.03 0.00 26.35
N LEU A 64 6.03 0.50 25.64
CA LEU A 64 6.53 -0.14 24.43
C LEU A 64 7.19 -1.49 24.74
N TYR A 65 7.89 -1.62 25.87
CA TYR A 65 8.46 -2.90 26.31
C TYR A 65 7.38 -3.98 26.45
N THR A 66 6.28 -3.65 27.14
CA THR A 66 5.13 -4.57 27.27
C THR A 66 4.52 -4.93 25.92
N ILE A 67 4.37 -3.96 25.01
CA ILE A 67 3.84 -4.22 23.66
C ILE A 67 4.74 -5.18 22.90
N LEU A 68 6.06 -4.95 22.87
CA LEU A 68 6.98 -5.82 22.15
C LEU A 68 7.00 -7.24 22.75
N LYS A 69 7.03 -7.33 24.09
CA LYS A 69 7.02 -8.62 24.80
C LYS A 69 5.76 -9.42 24.50
N ASN A 70 4.59 -8.79 24.54
CA ASN A 70 3.30 -9.46 24.28
C ASN A 70 3.18 -9.98 22.84
N ASN A 71 3.85 -9.32 21.88
CA ASN A 71 3.86 -9.71 20.48
C ASN A 71 5.08 -10.56 20.09
N ASN A 72 5.91 -10.97 21.06
CA ASN A 72 7.18 -11.69 20.83
C ASN A 72 8.10 -11.00 19.80
N ILE A 73 8.12 -9.67 19.79
CA ILE A 73 8.95 -8.88 18.88
C ILE A 73 10.30 -8.60 19.54
N LYS A 74 11.38 -9.08 18.92
CA LYS A 74 12.74 -8.65 19.25
C LYS A 74 13.07 -7.40 18.46
N ALA A 75 13.48 -6.34 19.15
CA ALA A 75 13.86 -5.08 18.52
C ALA A 75 15.39 -4.94 18.48
N GLU A 76 15.90 -4.52 17.33
CA GLU A 76 17.32 -4.22 17.09
C GLU A 76 17.60 -2.71 17.27
N ALA A 77 16.61 -1.84 17.01
CA ALA A 77 16.69 -0.42 17.34
C ALA A 77 15.31 0.18 17.63
N VAL A 78 15.23 1.14 18.57
CA VAL A 78 13.97 1.79 18.97
C VAL A 78 14.08 3.32 18.97
N PHE A 79 13.04 3.97 18.43
CA PHE A 79 12.89 5.42 18.41
C PHE A 79 11.50 5.83 18.88
N GLU A 80 11.44 6.34 20.12
CA GLU A 80 10.28 7.00 20.73
C GLU A 80 10.52 8.51 20.86
N ASN A 81 9.51 9.23 21.37
CA ASN A 81 9.56 10.68 21.56
C ASN A 81 9.92 11.43 20.27
N LEU A 82 9.33 11.00 19.15
CA LEU A 82 9.59 11.52 17.80
C LEU A 82 9.15 12.99 17.58
N HIS A 83 8.68 13.66 18.63
CA HIS A 83 8.47 15.11 18.62
C HIS A 83 9.75 15.88 18.97
N LEU A 84 10.74 15.23 19.57
CA LEU A 84 12.02 15.84 19.97
C LEU A 84 13.05 15.75 18.84
N ALA A 85 13.79 16.84 18.61
CA ALA A 85 14.87 16.88 17.62
C ALA A 85 15.97 15.86 17.92
N LYS A 86 16.32 15.67 19.21
CA LYS A 86 17.32 14.68 19.65
C LYS A 86 16.99 13.25 19.19
N SER A 87 15.72 12.84 19.28
CA SER A 87 15.29 11.51 18.81
C SER A 87 15.47 11.34 17.30
N ARG A 88 15.22 12.41 16.53
CA ARG A 88 15.41 12.41 15.08
C ARG A 88 16.88 12.32 14.71
N ASP A 89 17.73 13.09 15.38
CA ASP A 89 19.17 13.10 15.09
C ASP A 89 19.82 11.76 15.46
N ARG A 90 19.39 11.15 16.57
CA ARG A 90 19.73 9.77 16.93
C ARG A 90 19.31 8.79 15.84
N ALA A 91 18.05 8.85 15.39
CA ALA A 91 17.57 7.97 14.33
C ALA A 91 18.37 8.12 13.03
N LYS A 92 18.72 9.34 12.64
CA LYS A 92 19.53 9.61 11.45
C LYS A 92 20.91 8.94 11.54
N ASN A 93 21.56 9.05 12.70
CA ASN A 93 22.91 8.51 12.90
C ASN A 93 22.89 6.99 13.02
N THR A 94 21.97 6.42 13.80
CA THR A 94 21.87 4.97 14.02
C THR A 94 21.41 4.22 12.77
N LEU A 95 20.50 4.78 11.96
CA LEU A 95 19.94 4.11 10.79
C LEU A 95 20.74 4.33 9.50
N ARG A 96 21.90 4.98 9.59
CA ARG A 96 22.75 5.31 8.46
C ARG A 96 23.31 4.03 7.83
N ASP A 97 23.25 3.95 6.51
CA ASP A 97 23.80 2.83 5.72
C ASP A 97 23.22 1.44 6.06
N LEU A 98 22.13 1.38 6.83
CA LEU A 98 21.42 0.16 7.17
C LEU A 98 20.25 -0.11 6.19
N ALA A 99 19.96 -1.39 6.00
CA ALA A 99 18.74 -1.90 5.37
C ALA A 99 18.00 -2.78 6.38
N GLY A 100 16.69 -2.97 6.22
CA GLY A 100 15.97 -3.86 7.12
C GLY A 100 14.45 -3.68 7.15
N ILE A 101 13.86 -4.37 8.11
CA ILE A 101 12.42 -4.34 8.40
C ILE A 101 12.18 -3.50 9.65
N TYR A 102 11.16 -2.66 9.57
CA TYR A 102 10.72 -1.80 10.65
C TYR A 102 9.22 -1.92 10.91
N ILE A 103 8.85 -1.59 12.13
CA ILE A 103 7.48 -1.53 12.62
C ILE A 103 7.23 -0.13 13.15
N ILE A 104 6.11 0.46 12.78
CA ILE A 104 5.58 1.68 13.37
C ILE A 104 4.40 1.29 14.26
N ILE A 105 4.51 1.55 15.55
CA ILE A 105 3.54 1.14 16.55
C ILE A 105 2.81 2.37 17.08
N ASN A 106 1.48 2.31 17.09
CA ASN A 106 0.66 3.28 17.81
C ASN A 106 0.75 2.98 19.31
N LEU A 107 1.40 3.88 20.05
CA LEU A 107 1.55 3.72 21.49
C LEU A 107 0.26 4.01 22.24
N VAL A 108 -0.79 4.59 21.65
CA VAL A 108 -2.06 4.84 22.38
C VAL A 108 -2.77 3.52 22.65
N ASP A 109 -3.07 2.77 21.58
CA ASP A 109 -3.77 1.48 21.64
C ASP A 109 -2.83 0.29 21.90
N GLY A 110 -1.55 0.39 21.53
CA GLY A 110 -0.56 -0.69 21.65
C GLY A 110 -0.81 -1.89 20.74
N VAL A 111 -1.78 -1.81 19.83
CA VAL A 111 -2.22 -2.90 18.94
C VAL A 111 -2.11 -2.50 17.48
N SER A 112 -2.37 -1.24 17.13
CA SER A 112 -2.31 -0.79 15.75
C SER A 112 -0.87 -0.60 15.30
N MET A 113 -0.47 -1.38 14.31
CA MET A 113 0.90 -1.41 13.79
C MET A 113 0.92 -1.27 12.28
N TYR A 114 2.06 -0.82 11.78
CA TYR A 114 2.44 -0.85 10.37
C TYR A 114 3.78 -1.56 10.25
N VAL A 115 3.89 -2.52 9.36
CA VAL A 115 5.15 -3.19 9.00
C VAL A 115 5.59 -2.67 7.64
N GLY A 116 6.87 -2.38 7.49
CA GLY A 116 7.43 -2.05 6.20
C GLY A 116 8.92 -2.35 6.13
N SER A 117 9.44 -2.32 4.91
CA SER A 117 10.85 -2.54 4.63
C SER A 117 11.54 -1.32 4.04
N ALA A 118 12.86 -1.28 4.17
CA ALA A 118 13.70 -0.25 3.60
C ALA A 118 15.01 -0.85 3.07
N SER A 119 15.36 -0.49 1.83
CA SER A 119 16.67 -0.78 1.26
C SER A 119 17.77 0.03 1.94
N THR A 120 19.03 -0.26 1.60
CA THR A 120 20.22 0.34 2.21
C THR A 120 20.14 1.88 2.22
N ASN A 121 20.36 2.46 3.40
CA ASN A 121 20.31 3.89 3.67
C ASN A 121 18.93 4.53 3.44
N ARG A 122 17.83 3.76 3.53
CA ARG A 122 16.45 4.27 3.39
C ARG A 122 15.61 4.17 4.67
N LEU A 123 16.07 3.52 5.74
CA LEU A 123 15.32 3.38 6.99
C LEU A 123 14.94 4.75 7.59
N TYR A 124 15.90 5.66 7.74
CA TYR A 124 15.63 7.03 8.21
C TYR A 124 14.67 7.78 7.27
N SER A 125 14.81 7.59 5.95
CA SER A 125 13.90 8.20 4.97
C SER A 125 12.46 7.70 5.16
N ARG A 126 12.26 6.40 5.42
CA ARG A 126 10.94 5.82 5.70
C ARG A 126 10.33 6.38 6.98
N LEU A 127 11.11 6.46 8.06
CA LEU A 127 10.70 7.10 9.31
C LEU A 127 10.20 8.52 9.05
N MET A 128 10.99 9.34 8.33
CA MET A 128 10.62 10.72 8.00
C MET A 128 9.36 10.79 7.13
N MET A 129 9.25 9.96 6.10
CA MET A 129 8.08 9.96 5.21
C MET A 129 6.81 9.60 5.93
N HIS A 130 6.81 8.55 6.76
CA HIS A 130 5.61 8.09 7.45
C HIS A 130 5.22 8.99 8.63
N LEU A 131 6.17 9.40 9.48
CA LEU A 131 5.88 10.01 10.79
C LEU A 131 6.02 11.54 10.82
N TYR A 132 6.72 12.14 9.85
CA TYR A 132 6.91 13.59 9.77
C TYR A 132 6.22 14.21 8.56
N TYR A 133 6.40 13.63 7.38
CA TYR A 133 5.79 14.15 6.15
C TYR A 133 4.40 13.56 5.86
N LEU A 134 4.00 12.53 6.61
CA LEU A 134 2.69 11.87 6.49
C LEU A 134 2.40 11.38 5.06
N LYS A 135 3.44 10.86 4.38
CA LYS A 135 3.38 10.31 3.03
C LYS A 135 3.42 8.78 3.08
N GLY A 136 2.84 8.14 2.06
CA GLY A 136 2.78 6.68 1.93
C GLY A 136 1.44 6.14 2.41
N ASN A 137 1.42 5.42 3.53
CA ASN A 137 0.21 4.78 4.04
C ASN A 137 -0.77 5.83 4.60
N SER A 138 -1.94 5.96 3.96
CA SER A 138 -2.95 6.98 4.31
C SER A 138 -3.60 6.76 5.67
N ARG A 139 -3.80 5.50 6.09
CA ARG A 139 -4.38 5.17 7.41
C ARG A 139 -3.42 5.57 8.53
N LEU A 140 -2.15 5.17 8.41
CA LEU A 140 -1.11 5.58 9.34
C LEU A 140 -0.97 7.10 9.36
N ALA A 141 -0.91 7.76 8.21
CA ALA A 141 -0.81 9.22 8.11
C ALA A 141 -1.97 9.94 8.82
N THR A 142 -3.19 9.43 8.68
CA THR A 142 -4.38 9.97 9.37
C THR A 142 -4.26 9.80 10.88
N SER A 143 -3.89 8.60 11.35
CA SER A 143 -3.70 8.31 12.77
C SER A 143 -2.60 9.17 13.41
N VAL A 144 -1.47 9.36 12.71
CA VAL A 144 -0.38 10.22 13.18
C VAL A 144 -0.80 11.70 13.22
N LYS A 145 -1.65 12.15 12.29
CA LYS A 145 -2.20 13.51 12.29
C LYS A 145 -3.14 13.74 13.48
N GLU A 146 -3.95 12.76 13.84
CA GLU A 146 -4.93 12.83 14.93
C GLU A 146 -4.28 12.70 16.31
N LEU A 147 -3.43 11.68 16.50
CA LEU A 147 -2.82 11.36 17.79
C LEU A 147 -1.50 12.09 18.03
N GLY A 148 -0.85 12.56 16.97
CA GLY A 148 0.46 13.19 17.01
C GLY A 148 1.63 12.20 17.12
N LYS A 149 2.74 12.50 16.44
CA LYS A 149 3.94 11.63 16.36
C LYS A 149 4.61 11.29 17.71
N LYS A 150 4.30 12.01 18.80
CA LYS A 150 4.78 11.66 20.15
C LYS A 150 4.23 10.30 20.64
N ASN A 151 3.08 9.90 20.12
CA ASN A 151 2.36 8.69 20.47
C ASN A 151 2.70 7.52 19.54
N PHE A 152 3.82 7.58 18.82
CA PHE A 152 4.27 6.53 17.92
C PHE A 152 5.72 6.16 18.22
N ALA A 153 6.01 4.87 18.07
CA ALA A 153 7.35 4.34 18.09
C ALA A 153 7.74 3.83 16.70
N PHE A 154 8.99 4.05 16.32
CA PHE A 154 9.61 3.42 15.16
C PHE A 154 10.61 2.38 15.66
N VAL A 155 10.40 1.12 15.30
CA VAL A 155 11.16 -0.03 15.80
C VAL A 155 11.77 -0.78 14.62
N VAL A 156 13.08 -0.95 14.59
CA VAL A 156 13.74 -1.86 13.63
C VAL A 156 13.80 -3.25 14.26
N VAL A 157 13.29 -4.24 13.54
CA VAL A 157 13.16 -5.63 14.04
C VAL A 157 14.11 -6.60 13.36
N ASP A 158 14.56 -6.27 12.15
CA ASP A 158 15.50 -7.08 11.40
C ASP A 158 16.41 -6.15 10.60
N ILE A 159 17.72 -6.29 10.76
CA ILE A 159 18.74 -5.53 10.03
C ILE A 159 19.38 -6.46 9.02
N ILE A 160 19.30 -6.09 7.75
CA ILE A 160 19.92 -6.85 6.67
C ILE A 160 21.31 -6.28 6.42
N SER A 161 22.32 -7.06 6.76
CA SER A 161 23.75 -6.70 6.60
C SER A 161 24.16 -6.58 5.14
N GLU A 162 23.51 -7.31 4.24
CA GLU A 162 23.81 -7.27 2.82
C GLU A 162 23.22 -6.01 2.16
N LYS A 163 24.00 -5.44 1.23
CA LYS A 163 23.52 -4.29 0.45
C LYS A 163 22.37 -4.72 -0.47
N ILE A 164 21.24 -4.03 -0.35
CA ILE A 164 20.06 -4.32 -1.17
C ILE A 164 20.26 -3.77 -2.58
N THR A 165 20.13 -4.64 -3.57
CA THR A 165 20.14 -4.37 -5.01
C THR A 165 18.84 -4.89 -5.61
N ASP A 166 18.56 -4.61 -6.89
CA ASP A 166 17.36 -5.10 -7.57
C ASP A 166 17.26 -6.65 -7.53
N LYS A 167 18.40 -7.35 -7.52
CA LYS A 167 18.46 -8.81 -7.42
C LYS A 167 18.18 -9.33 -6.01
N THR A 168 18.62 -8.61 -4.97
CA THR A 168 18.45 -9.03 -3.56
C THR A 168 17.18 -8.49 -2.92
N ASN A 169 16.39 -7.66 -3.61
CA ASN A 169 15.13 -7.12 -3.10
C ASN A 169 14.11 -8.20 -2.67
N LEU A 170 14.20 -9.41 -3.23
CA LEU A 170 13.35 -10.53 -2.84
C LEU A 170 13.54 -10.94 -1.36
N THR A 171 14.74 -10.83 -0.79
CA THR A 171 14.98 -11.15 0.62
C THR A 171 14.27 -10.15 1.53
N LEU A 172 14.33 -8.87 1.17
CA LEU A 172 13.64 -7.79 1.86
C LEU A 172 12.11 -7.99 1.85
N LEU A 173 11.54 -8.31 0.68
CA LEU A 173 10.10 -8.57 0.54
C LEU A 173 9.66 -9.83 1.31
N SER A 174 10.49 -10.87 1.32
CA SER A 174 10.19 -12.12 2.04
C SER A 174 10.20 -11.91 3.56
N SER A 175 11.17 -11.14 4.08
CA SER A 175 11.23 -10.78 5.50
C SER A 175 10.07 -9.85 5.88
N GLU A 176 9.72 -8.87 5.03
CA GLU A 176 8.54 -8.03 5.23
C GLU A 176 7.25 -8.85 5.30
N GLN A 177 7.08 -9.81 4.38
CA GLN A 177 5.92 -10.70 4.37
C GLN A 177 5.82 -11.53 5.66
N TYR A 178 6.93 -12.09 6.13
CA TYR A 178 6.96 -12.85 7.39
C TYR A 178 6.41 -12.03 8.57
N PHE A 179 6.83 -10.77 8.73
CA PHE A 179 6.34 -9.92 9.80
C PHE A 179 4.88 -9.46 9.59
N ILE A 180 4.45 -9.25 8.35
CA ILE A 180 3.03 -8.95 8.04
C ILE A 180 2.15 -10.14 8.44
N ASP A 181 2.54 -11.37 8.09
CA ASP A 181 1.77 -12.57 8.38
C ASP A 181 1.74 -12.89 9.89
N LEU A 182 2.87 -12.68 10.57
CA LEU A 182 3.02 -12.87 12.01
C LEU A 182 2.16 -11.90 12.81
N LEU A 183 2.23 -10.61 12.49
CA LEU A 183 1.66 -9.54 13.32
C LEU A 183 0.27 -9.07 12.86
N LYS A 184 -0.10 -9.34 11.61
CA LYS A 184 -1.34 -8.88 10.96
C LYS A 184 -1.61 -7.38 11.22
N PRO A 185 -0.65 -6.49 10.88
CA PRO A 185 -0.69 -5.08 11.23
C PRO A 185 -1.91 -4.35 10.64
N SER A 186 -2.68 -3.65 11.49
CA SER A 186 -3.95 -3.00 11.10
C SER A 186 -3.79 -1.90 10.04
N TYR A 187 -2.63 -1.25 9.98
CA TYR A 187 -2.36 -0.22 8.98
C TYR A 187 -1.99 -0.80 7.60
N ASN A 188 -1.45 -2.02 7.51
CA ASN A 188 -1.15 -2.65 6.21
C ASN A 188 -2.45 -3.12 5.55
N ILE A 189 -2.81 -2.48 4.43
CA ILE A 189 -4.03 -2.82 3.68
C ILE A 189 -3.80 -4.01 2.75
N LEU A 190 -2.60 -4.06 2.17
CA LEU A 190 -2.22 -5.09 1.22
C LEU A 190 -1.79 -6.35 1.99
N PRO A 191 -2.29 -7.54 1.58
CA PRO A 191 -1.91 -8.79 2.23
C PRO A 191 -0.50 -9.24 1.86
N LEU A 192 -0.02 -8.84 0.67
CA LEU A 192 1.30 -9.18 0.17
C LEU A 192 2.25 -7.98 0.21
N ALA A 193 3.48 -8.21 0.64
CA ALA A 193 4.56 -7.22 0.60
C ALA A 193 4.86 -6.81 -0.85
N GLY A 194 4.94 -5.51 -1.09
CA GLY A 194 5.28 -4.95 -2.41
C GLY A 194 4.24 -5.15 -3.54
N ASN A 195 3.13 -5.85 -3.30
CA ASN A 195 2.14 -6.15 -4.34
C ASN A 195 0.69 -6.06 -3.80
N SER A 196 -0.23 -5.54 -4.62
CA SER A 196 -1.67 -5.53 -4.31
C SER A 196 -2.41 -6.80 -4.72
N PHE A 197 -1.70 -7.84 -5.19
CA PHE A 197 -2.31 -9.10 -5.58
C PHE A 197 -3.07 -9.74 -4.41
N GLY A 198 -4.28 -10.25 -4.68
CA GLY A 198 -5.16 -10.83 -3.67
C GLY A 198 -5.99 -9.82 -2.85
N TYR A 199 -5.64 -8.52 -2.86
CA TYR A 199 -6.47 -7.50 -2.22
C TYR A 199 -7.79 -7.31 -2.98
N LYS A 200 -8.91 -7.34 -2.24
CA LYS A 200 -10.24 -7.02 -2.76
C LYS A 200 -10.78 -5.78 -2.05
N HIS A 201 -11.31 -4.84 -2.82
CA HIS A 201 -11.97 -3.67 -2.26
C HIS A 201 -13.18 -4.06 -1.40
N THR A 202 -13.39 -3.32 -0.31
CA THR A 202 -14.60 -3.46 0.51
C THR A 202 -15.85 -3.10 -0.28
N SER A 203 -17.00 -3.67 0.10
CA SER A 203 -18.30 -3.35 -0.52
C SER A 203 -18.58 -1.84 -0.53
N GLU A 204 -18.24 -1.15 0.55
CA GLU A 204 -18.34 0.31 0.68
C GLU A 204 -17.45 1.04 -0.32
N THR A 205 -16.20 0.60 -0.49
CA THR A 205 -15.27 1.20 -1.47
C THR A 205 -15.77 0.97 -2.88
N LEU A 206 -16.24 -0.23 -3.19
CA LEU A 206 -16.85 -0.57 -4.48
C LEU A 206 -18.10 0.28 -4.76
N LYS A 207 -18.92 0.54 -3.73
CA LYS A 207 -20.08 1.43 -3.84
C LYS A 207 -19.64 2.86 -4.15
N LYS A 208 -18.69 3.42 -3.39
CA LYS A 208 -18.14 4.77 -3.65
C LYS A 208 -17.54 4.89 -5.06
N MET A 209 -16.82 3.87 -5.51
CA MET A 209 -16.29 3.83 -6.87
C MET A 209 -17.42 3.85 -7.91
N ARG A 210 -18.49 3.07 -7.70
CA ARG A 210 -19.66 3.04 -8.58
C ARG A 210 -20.40 4.38 -8.60
N ASP A 211 -20.61 4.98 -7.43
CA ASP A 211 -21.31 6.25 -7.27
C ASP A 211 -20.56 7.40 -7.97
N ASN A 212 -19.22 7.33 -8.01
CA ASN A 212 -18.40 8.27 -8.78
C ASN A 212 -18.66 8.19 -10.30
N TYR A 213 -19.13 7.05 -10.82
CA TYR A 213 -19.51 6.88 -12.23
C TYR A 213 -21.03 6.99 -12.46
N SER A 214 -21.69 7.90 -11.74
CA SER A 214 -23.12 8.18 -11.92
C SER A 214 -23.47 8.72 -13.31
N ASP A 215 -24.71 8.47 -13.75
CA ASP A 215 -25.26 9.04 -14.98
C ASP A 215 -25.23 10.56 -14.98
N ALA A 216 -25.45 11.19 -13.82
CA ALA A 216 -25.33 12.65 -13.67
C ALA A 216 -23.93 13.14 -14.07
N ARG A 217 -22.86 12.47 -13.62
CA ARG A 217 -21.49 12.81 -14.00
C ARG A 217 -21.24 12.54 -15.49
N ARG A 218 -21.68 11.39 -16.00
CA ARG A 218 -21.57 11.03 -17.42
C ARG A 218 -22.21 12.09 -18.32
N ASN A 219 -23.43 12.50 -17.98
CA ASN A 219 -24.16 13.55 -18.71
C ASN A 219 -23.48 14.90 -18.60
N LYS A 220 -22.95 15.27 -17.42
CA LYS A 220 -22.18 16.50 -17.24
C LYS A 220 -20.96 16.55 -18.15
N ILE A 221 -20.17 15.47 -18.20
CA ILE A 221 -19.00 15.37 -19.10
C ILE A 221 -19.44 15.38 -20.56
N GLY A 222 -20.50 14.65 -20.91
CA GLY A 222 -21.05 14.64 -22.27
C GLY A 222 -21.49 16.04 -22.72
N ASN A 223 -22.18 16.78 -21.87
CA ASN A 223 -22.63 18.15 -22.14
C ASN A 223 -21.45 19.11 -22.33
N LEU A 224 -20.37 18.97 -21.55
CA LEU A 224 -19.15 19.78 -21.71
C LEU A 224 -18.45 19.57 -23.06
N ASN A 225 -18.66 18.42 -23.70
CA ASN A 225 -18.06 18.07 -24.98
C ASN A 225 -19.01 18.26 -26.16
N ARG A 226 -20.33 18.37 -25.91
CA ARG A 226 -21.32 18.57 -26.98
C ARG A 226 -21.09 19.93 -27.64
N GLY A 227 -21.06 19.94 -28.97
CA GLY A 227 -20.89 21.15 -29.78
C GLY A 227 -19.44 21.63 -29.92
N LYS A 228 -18.46 20.99 -29.27
CA LYS A 228 -17.05 21.28 -29.52
C LYS A 228 -16.62 20.66 -30.84
N SER A 229 -16.09 21.47 -31.75
CA SER A 229 -15.44 20.99 -32.96
C SER A 229 -14.02 20.54 -32.64
N ILE A 230 -13.61 19.44 -33.27
CA ILE A 230 -12.25 18.92 -33.19
C ILE A 230 -11.43 19.61 -34.28
N SER A 231 -10.23 20.10 -33.92
CA SER A 231 -9.30 20.71 -34.89
C SER A 231 -8.90 19.73 -35.98
N GLU A 232 -8.52 20.26 -37.15
CA GLU A 232 -8.11 19.42 -38.28
C GLU A 232 -6.91 18.54 -37.93
N THR A 233 -5.96 19.09 -37.17
CA THR A 233 -4.77 18.36 -36.69
C THR A 233 -5.14 17.15 -35.83
N ILE A 234 -6.07 17.30 -34.88
CA ILE A 234 -6.51 16.19 -34.02
C ILE A 234 -7.32 15.18 -34.83
N ARG A 235 -8.14 15.63 -35.78
CA ARG A 235 -8.90 14.75 -36.67
C ARG A 235 -7.98 13.86 -37.49
N GLU A 236 -6.91 14.41 -38.03
CA GLU A 236 -5.94 13.64 -38.81
C GLU A 236 -5.17 12.64 -37.95
N LEU A 237 -4.77 13.01 -36.74
CA LEU A 237 -4.15 12.07 -35.79
C LEU A 237 -5.10 10.90 -35.45
N MET A 238 -6.39 11.19 -35.26
CA MET A 238 -7.40 10.13 -35.05
C MET A 238 -7.55 9.23 -36.27
N ARG A 239 -7.48 9.78 -37.49
CA ARG A 239 -7.53 9.02 -38.75
C ARG A 239 -6.33 8.08 -38.88
N ILE A 240 -5.12 8.59 -38.69
CA ILE A 240 -3.87 7.79 -38.73
C ILE A 240 -3.92 6.68 -37.69
N ALA A 241 -4.32 6.99 -36.46
CA ALA A 241 -4.45 6.01 -35.40
C ALA A 241 -5.50 4.93 -35.71
N ALA A 242 -6.59 5.27 -36.41
CA ALA A 242 -7.61 4.32 -36.83
C ALA A 242 -7.12 3.40 -37.97
N LEU A 243 -6.38 3.93 -38.92
CA LEU A 243 -5.78 3.16 -40.03
C LEU A 243 -4.70 2.20 -39.54
N ASN A 244 -3.96 2.58 -38.50
CA ASN A 244 -2.92 1.74 -37.90
C ASN A 244 -3.47 0.65 -36.97
N ARG A 245 -4.79 0.56 -36.77
CA ARG A 245 -5.36 -0.50 -35.92
C ARG A 245 -5.16 -1.86 -36.60
N PRO A 246 -4.57 -2.85 -35.92
CA PRO A 246 -4.44 -4.18 -36.48
C PRO A 246 -5.84 -4.78 -36.73
N PRO A 247 -5.98 -5.67 -37.74
CA PRO A 247 -7.21 -6.38 -37.93
C PRO A 247 -7.57 -7.17 -36.67
N MET A 248 -8.86 -7.25 -36.38
CA MET A 248 -9.38 -7.99 -35.22
C MET A 248 -8.90 -9.46 -35.27
N SER A 249 -8.41 -9.96 -34.13
CA SER A 249 -7.95 -11.35 -34.01
C SER A 249 -9.08 -12.35 -34.29
N GLN A 250 -8.73 -13.54 -34.77
CA GLN A 250 -9.72 -14.57 -35.09
C GLN A 250 -10.52 -14.98 -33.85
N GLU A 251 -9.87 -15.14 -32.70
CA GLU A 251 -10.52 -15.41 -31.42
C GLU A 251 -11.58 -14.36 -31.05
N THR A 252 -11.27 -13.07 -31.26
CA THR A 252 -12.21 -11.98 -30.99
C THR A 252 -13.36 -12.00 -31.99
N LYS A 253 -13.08 -12.27 -33.28
CA LYS A 253 -14.12 -12.44 -34.29
C LYS A 253 -15.10 -13.55 -33.89
N ASP A 254 -14.60 -14.67 -33.41
CA ASP A 254 -15.45 -15.81 -33.04
C ASP A 254 -16.25 -15.55 -31.77
N LYS A 255 -15.69 -14.81 -30.78
CA LYS A 255 -16.47 -14.27 -29.64
C LYS A 255 -17.60 -13.34 -30.10
N CYS A 256 -17.35 -12.48 -31.08
CA CYS A 256 -18.38 -11.61 -31.67
C CYS A 256 -19.45 -12.40 -32.45
N LYS A 257 -19.11 -13.54 -33.05
CA LYS A 257 -20.06 -14.42 -33.77
C LYS A 257 -21.04 -15.17 -32.85
N LYS A 258 -20.80 -15.26 -31.54
CA LYS A 258 -21.65 -16.02 -30.60
C LYS A 258 -23.10 -15.50 -30.50
N ASN A 259 -23.34 -14.23 -30.85
CA ASN A 259 -24.67 -13.60 -30.85
C ASN A 259 -25.23 -13.43 -32.26
N ARG A 260 -25.05 -14.44 -33.13
CA ARG A 260 -25.68 -14.45 -34.45
C ARG A 260 -27.20 -14.57 -34.32
N ARG A 261 -27.92 -13.92 -35.24
CA ARG A 261 -29.38 -14.02 -35.35
C ARG A 261 -29.69 -15.02 -36.45
N PRO A 262 -30.01 -16.28 -36.10
CA PRO A 262 -30.39 -17.27 -37.10
C PRO A 262 -31.69 -16.83 -37.79
N ILE A 263 -31.77 -17.07 -39.10
CA ILE A 263 -32.92 -16.66 -39.92
C ILE A 263 -33.40 -17.83 -40.75
N THR A 264 -34.70 -18.02 -40.78
CA THR A 264 -35.38 -18.92 -41.71
C THR A 264 -35.84 -18.15 -42.95
N VAL A 265 -35.60 -18.72 -44.12
CA VAL A 265 -36.08 -18.19 -45.40
C VAL A 265 -37.07 -19.17 -46.01
N THR A 266 -38.27 -18.71 -46.33
CA THR A 266 -39.29 -19.47 -47.06
C THR A 266 -39.67 -18.77 -48.36
N ARG A 267 -40.25 -19.47 -49.33
CA ARG A 267 -40.84 -18.84 -50.52
C ARG A 267 -42.20 -18.23 -50.20
N VAL A 268 -42.56 -17.16 -50.90
CA VAL A 268 -43.86 -16.48 -50.76
C VAL A 268 -45.00 -17.30 -51.37
N ASP A 269 -44.73 -18.02 -52.47
CA ASP A 269 -45.76 -18.65 -53.30
C ASP A 269 -46.41 -19.88 -52.64
N ASP A 270 -45.59 -20.74 -52.01
CA ASP A 270 -45.98 -22.06 -51.51
C ASP A 270 -45.54 -22.30 -50.05
N ASN A 271 -44.97 -21.27 -49.40
CA ASN A 271 -44.33 -21.38 -48.08
C ASN A 271 -43.27 -22.49 -47.97
N THR A 272 -42.68 -22.92 -49.09
CA THR A 272 -41.61 -23.92 -49.06
C THR A 272 -40.37 -23.38 -48.35
N LEU A 273 -39.79 -24.21 -47.48
CA LEU A 273 -38.57 -23.88 -46.75
C LEU A 273 -37.40 -23.84 -47.74
N VAL A 274 -36.80 -22.67 -47.91
CA VAL A 274 -35.59 -22.48 -48.73
C VAL A 274 -34.36 -22.87 -47.92
N GLY A 275 -34.34 -22.51 -46.62
CA GLY A 275 -33.27 -22.91 -45.72
C GLY A 275 -33.28 -22.16 -44.40
N ASN A 276 -32.53 -22.73 -43.45
CA ASN A 276 -32.21 -22.12 -42.17
C ASN A 276 -30.76 -21.66 -42.21
N PHE A 277 -30.52 -20.38 -41.94
CA PHE A 277 -29.20 -19.77 -41.99
C PHE A 277 -28.75 -19.33 -40.60
N GLU A 278 -27.47 -19.51 -40.31
CA GLU A 278 -26.89 -19.13 -39.03
C GLU A 278 -26.83 -17.60 -38.85
N ASP A 279 -26.77 -16.83 -39.94
CA ASP A 279 -26.74 -15.37 -39.90
C ASP A 279 -27.42 -14.71 -41.12
N ILE A 280 -27.60 -13.40 -41.00
CA ILE A 280 -28.21 -12.54 -42.04
C ILE A 280 -27.37 -12.49 -43.31
N VAL A 281 -26.04 -12.62 -43.18
CA VAL A 281 -25.10 -12.46 -44.31
C VAL A 281 -25.21 -13.68 -45.22
N SER A 282 -25.16 -14.88 -44.66
CA SER A 282 -25.34 -16.15 -45.39
C SER A 282 -26.71 -16.23 -46.05
N ALA A 283 -27.78 -15.79 -45.36
CA ALA A 283 -29.11 -15.71 -45.96
C ALA A 283 -29.15 -14.74 -47.14
N ALA A 284 -28.49 -13.58 -47.01
CA ALA A 284 -28.43 -12.54 -48.05
C ALA A 284 -27.65 -13.00 -49.29
N GLU A 285 -26.54 -13.70 -49.11
CA GLU A 285 -25.75 -14.31 -50.18
C GLU A 285 -26.58 -15.35 -50.94
N HIS A 286 -27.29 -16.22 -50.22
CA HIS A 286 -28.10 -17.28 -50.83
C HIS A 286 -29.25 -16.72 -51.69
N ILE A 287 -30.00 -15.73 -51.19
CA ILE A 287 -31.09 -15.09 -51.95
C ILE A 287 -30.59 -13.95 -52.87
N LYS A 288 -29.26 -13.80 -53.00
CA LYS A 288 -28.56 -12.79 -53.81
C LYS A 288 -29.08 -11.37 -53.58
N CYS A 289 -29.17 -10.95 -52.33
CA CYS A 289 -29.59 -9.60 -51.94
C CYS A 289 -28.59 -8.96 -50.96
N ASN A 290 -28.79 -7.68 -50.65
CA ASN A 290 -27.96 -7.01 -49.64
C ASN A 290 -28.46 -7.34 -48.23
N GLU A 291 -27.56 -7.58 -47.28
CA GLU A 291 -27.87 -7.81 -45.86
C GLU A 291 -28.82 -6.75 -45.28
N LYS A 292 -28.66 -5.47 -45.67
CA LYS A 292 -29.53 -4.37 -45.25
C LYS A 292 -30.99 -4.58 -45.66
N THR A 293 -31.24 -5.26 -46.78
CA THR A 293 -32.59 -5.56 -47.27
C THR A 293 -33.28 -6.55 -46.33
N ILE A 294 -32.60 -7.62 -45.93
CA ILE A 294 -33.12 -8.58 -44.94
C ILE A 294 -33.36 -7.89 -43.60
N ARG A 295 -32.41 -7.08 -43.10
CA ARG A 295 -32.57 -6.34 -41.84
C ARG A 295 -33.78 -5.39 -41.84
N ARG A 296 -34.10 -4.77 -42.97
CA ARG A 296 -35.28 -3.91 -43.13
C ARG A 296 -36.56 -4.73 -43.21
N ALA A 297 -36.54 -5.85 -43.94
CA ALA A 297 -37.68 -6.76 -44.06
C ALA A 297 -38.09 -7.33 -42.71
N LEU A 298 -37.12 -7.78 -41.88
CA LEU A 298 -37.39 -8.29 -40.52
C LEU A 298 -38.05 -7.27 -39.58
N LYS A 299 -37.87 -5.96 -39.81
CA LYS A 299 -38.54 -4.90 -39.04
C LYS A 299 -39.94 -4.55 -39.55
N THR A 300 -40.31 -5.07 -40.72
CA THR A 300 -41.54 -4.72 -41.42
C THR A 300 -42.36 -6.00 -41.64
N ASN A 301 -42.53 -6.45 -42.89
CA ASN A 301 -43.41 -7.57 -43.24
C ASN A 301 -42.65 -8.88 -43.51
N GLY A 302 -41.32 -8.89 -43.37
CA GLY A 302 -40.48 -10.06 -43.64
C GLY A 302 -40.35 -10.40 -45.13
N ILE A 303 -40.91 -9.62 -46.06
CA ILE A 303 -40.89 -9.96 -47.48
C ILE A 303 -39.65 -9.38 -48.16
N VAL A 304 -38.88 -10.24 -48.81
CA VAL A 304 -37.69 -9.87 -49.60
C VAL A 304 -37.94 -10.21 -51.07
N LYS A 305 -37.71 -9.23 -51.95
CA LYS A 305 -37.89 -9.35 -53.42
C LYS A 305 -39.29 -9.81 -53.88
N LYS A 306 -40.31 -9.77 -53.02
CA LYS A 306 -41.64 -10.35 -53.27
C LYS A 306 -41.63 -11.87 -53.53
N MET A 307 -40.49 -12.54 -53.32
CA MET A 307 -40.29 -13.97 -53.62
C MET A 307 -40.00 -14.78 -52.36
N TYR A 308 -39.43 -14.14 -51.33
CA TYR A 308 -39.00 -14.80 -50.11
C TYR A 308 -39.58 -14.13 -48.87
N ILE A 309 -39.87 -14.92 -47.85
CA ILE A 309 -40.22 -14.47 -46.50
C ILE A 309 -39.05 -14.83 -45.58
N VAL A 310 -38.54 -13.84 -44.85
CA VAL A 310 -37.47 -14.00 -43.86
C VAL A 310 -38.05 -13.83 -42.46
N LYS A 311 -37.71 -14.74 -41.55
CA LYS A 311 -38.11 -14.70 -40.13
C LYS A 311 -36.93 -15.00 -39.22
N ASP A 312 -36.86 -14.33 -38.08
CA ASP A 312 -35.92 -14.72 -37.01
C ASP A 312 -36.32 -16.12 -36.49
N MET A 313 -35.32 -16.95 -36.19
CA MET A 313 -35.48 -18.21 -35.46
C MET A 313 -35.43 -17.99 -33.94
#